data_AF-A0A3T1D7D6-F1
#
_entry.id   AF-A0A3T1D7D6-F1
#
_cell.length_a   1.000
_cell.length_b   1.000
_cell.length_c   1.000
_cell.angle_alpha   90.00
_cell.angle_beta   90.00
_cell.angle_gamma   90.00
#
_symmetry.space_group_name_H-M   'P 1'
#
loop_
_entity.id
_entity.type
_entity.pdbx_description
1 polymer ?
#
loop_
_entity_poly.entity_id
_entity_poly.type
_entity_poly.pdbx_seq_one_letter_code
_entity_poly.pdbx_strand_id
1 'polypeptide(L)'
;MLTVDLFTNISVNLVNQTCRELHPTLLLAEAYHPKPVHSLANSELRLWSAVTNMYGLFYDCMPYIFRVHNKYQYKAYDNQTRSLLSIMLDNGAISRNDFRNIGNYSKALTELRGIYCHNKPPETIAIAKLRDGFGSFDWSLYHHNRNSATETFDFDAAFNHFSSVTSEIMHGLVSGIQVLISKKDASIITEWHKALIGWYLQADEIRFRSINTLRSVHGRQFSPREIIDQKLKVDLRNGQHYFRCGLSVLDLFHEVVDRMDTFPSLAHPHEVWNIVLEDILL
;
A
#
# COMPACT_ATOMS: atom_id res chain seq x y z
N MET A 1 -22.03 -2.56 -19.58
CA MET A 1 -20.95 -2.88 -18.63
C MET A 1 -19.83 -1.90 -18.90
N LEU A 2 -19.60 -0.91 -18.03
CA LEU A 2 -18.52 0.07 -18.22
C LEU A 2 -17.20 -0.67 -18.04
N THR A 3 -16.40 -0.77 -19.10
CA THR A 3 -14.99 -1.15 -19.00
C THR A 3 -14.30 -0.08 -18.18
N VAL A 4 -14.18 -0.34 -16.87
CA VAL A 4 -13.39 0.48 -15.97
C VAL A 4 -11.97 0.38 -16.46
N ASP A 5 -11.45 1.46 -17.03
CA ASP A 5 -10.03 1.57 -17.31
C ASP A 5 -9.33 1.68 -15.94
N LEU A 6 -8.97 0.51 -15.41
CA LEU A 6 -8.38 0.29 -14.07
C LEU A 6 -7.13 1.12 -13.80
N PHE A 7 -6.55 1.69 -14.85
CA PHE A 7 -5.32 2.47 -14.82
C PHE A 7 -5.58 3.97 -14.93
N THR A 8 -6.84 4.40 -14.86
CA THR A 8 -7.20 5.82 -14.84
C THR A 8 -7.34 6.33 -13.41
N ASN A 9 -7.05 7.63 -13.25
CA ASN A 9 -7.27 8.34 -11.98
C ASN A 9 -8.73 8.28 -11.49
N ILE A 10 -9.71 7.97 -12.36
CA ILE A 10 -11.14 8.05 -12.02
C ILE A 10 -11.50 7.05 -10.92
N SER A 11 -11.11 5.78 -11.07
CA SER A 11 -11.43 4.74 -10.08
C SER A 11 -10.74 4.99 -8.74
N VAL A 12 -9.48 5.45 -8.79
CA VAL A 12 -8.69 5.76 -7.59
C VAL A 12 -9.25 6.98 -6.87
N ASN A 13 -9.62 8.03 -7.61
CA ASN A 13 -10.24 9.23 -7.05
C ASN A 13 -11.60 8.92 -6.43
N LEU A 14 -12.41 8.05 -7.05
CA LEU A 14 -13.66 7.61 -6.48
C LEU A 14 -13.43 6.92 -5.13
N VAL A 15 -12.45 6.02 -5.05
CA VAL A 15 -12.10 5.33 -3.80
C VAL A 15 -11.61 6.30 -2.74
N ASN A 16 -10.73 7.24 -3.09
CA ASN A 16 -10.27 8.29 -2.17
C ASN A 16 -11.45 9.14 -1.66
N GLN A 17 -12.36 9.54 -2.56
CA GLN A 17 -13.54 10.32 -2.20
C GLN A 17 -14.46 9.53 -1.25
N THR A 18 -14.74 8.27 -1.56
CA THR A 18 -15.55 7.39 -0.73
C THR A 18 -14.93 7.18 0.66
N CYS A 19 -13.60 7.05 0.77
CA CYS A 19 -12.95 6.97 2.09
C CYS A 19 -13.10 8.27 2.89
N ARG A 20 -12.99 9.43 2.23
CA ARG A 20 -13.20 10.75 2.87
C ARG A 20 -14.62 10.96 3.39
N GLU A 21 -15.63 10.28 2.83
CA GLU A 21 -17.00 10.31 3.36
C GLU A 21 -17.13 9.65 4.73
N LEU A 22 -16.27 8.67 5.05
CA LEU A 22 -16.23 8.06 6.38
C LEU A 22 -15.42 8.91 7.36
N HIS A 23 -14.26 9.40 6.92
CA HIS A 23 -13.44 10.30 7.70
C HIS A 23 -12.48 11.07 6.76
N PRO A 24 -12.33 12.40 6.90
CA PRO A 24 -11.55 13.23 5.97
C PRO A 24 -10.06 12.85 5.87
N THR A 25 -9.59 12.03 6.82
CA THR A 25 -8.18 11.66 7.01
C THR A 25 -7.85 10.24 6.52
N LEU A 26 -8.84 9.50 6.02
CA LEU A 26 -8.65 8.15 5.47
C LEU A 26 -8.21 8.24 4.01
N LEU A 27 -6.92 8.50 3.82
CA LEU A 27 -6.31 8.67 2.50
C LEU A 27 -5.91 7.30 1.95
N LEU A 28 -6.62 6.76 0.95
CA LEU A 28 -6.32 5.43 0.45
C LEU A 28 -5.09 5.43 -0.49
N ALA A 29 -5.17 6.18 -1.58
CA ALA A 29 -4.21 6.16 -2.68
C ALA A 29 -3.97 7.56 -3.26
N GLU A 30 -3.95 8.60 -2.42
CA GLU A 30 -3.90 9.99 -2.88
C GLU A 30 -2.61 10.38 -3.61
N ALA A 31 -1.50 9.69 -3.29
CA ALA A 31 -0.22 9.89 -3.98
C ALA A 31 -0.11 9.10 -5.29
N TYR A 32 -1.16 8.35 -5.68
CA TYR A 32 -1.10 7.52 -6.87
C TYR A 32 -1.31 8.34 -8.14
N HIS A 33 -0.27 8.34 -8.98
CA HIS A 33 -0.30 8.93 -10.30
C HIS A 33 0.10 7.85 -11.32
N PRO A 34 -0.87 7.18 -11.97
CA PRO A 34 -0.57 6.12 -12.92
C PRO A 34 0.23 6.70 -14.08
N LYS A 35 1.27 5.97 -14.49
CA LYS A 35 2.02 6.32 -15.71
C LYS A 35 1.10 6.12 -16.90
N PRO A 36 1.06 7.07 -17.86
CA PRO A 36 0.24 6.90 -19.05
C PRO A 36 0.68 5.66 -19.82
N VAL A 37 -0.27 4.81 -20.18
CA VAL A 37 -0.03 3.72 -21.13
C VAL A 37 -0.09 4.33 -22.53
N HIS A 38 1.05 4.34 -23.23
CA HIS A 38 1.14 4.96 -24.55
C HIS A 38 0.24 4.23 -25.55
N SER A 39 -0.59 4.95 -26.31
CA SER A 39 -1.55 4.35 -27.26
C SER A 39 -0.89 3.55 -28.38
N LEU A 40 0.35 3.90 -28.73
CA LEU A 40 1.19 3.18 -29.69
C LEU A 40 2.11 2.11 -29.05
N ALA A 41 1.95 1.81 -27.76
CA ALA A 41 2.75 0.77 -27.10
C ALA A 41 2.44 -0.60 -27.74
N ASN A 42 3.48 -1.40 -27.98
CA ASN A 42 3.29 -2.80 -28.31
C ASN A 42 2.70 -3.57 -27.11
N SER A 43 2.22 -4.79 -27.37
CA SER A 43 1.55 -5.64 -26.38
C SER A 43 2.42 -5.90 -25.14
N GLU A 44 3.72 -6.09 -25.33
CA GLU A 44 4.70 -6.27 -24.25
C GLU A 44 4.82 -5.04 -23.35
N LEU A 45 5.06 -3.85 -23.93
CA LEU A 45 5.15 -2.60 -23.17
C LEU A 45 3.83 -2.30 -22.46
N ARG A 46 2.69 -2.59 -23.10
CA ARG A 46 1.36 -2.42 -22.49
C ARG A 46 1.20 -3.28 -21.23
N LEU A 47 1.56 -4.56 -21.29
CA LEU A 47 1.54 -5.45 -20.12
C LEU A 47 2.43 -4.91 -18.99
N TRP A 48 3.68 -4.55 -19.29
CA TRP A 48 4.62 -4.13 -18.26
C TRP A 48 4.32 -2.76 -17.66
N SER A 49 3.77 -1.83 -18.45
CA SER A 49 3.22 -0.57 -17.93
C SER A 49 2.07 -0.83 -16.96
N ALA A 50 1.16 -1.76 -17.29
CA ALA A 50 0.03 -2.12 -16.41
C ALA A 50 0.50 -2.77 -15.10
N VAL A 51 1.44 -3.73 -15.18
CA VAL A 51 2.07 -4.36 -14.00
C VAL A 51 2.76 -3.30 -13.12
N THR A 52 3.51 -2.39 -13.72
CA THR A 52 4.22 -1.32 -13.00
C THR A 52 3.23 -0.37 -12.31
N ASN A 53 2.16 0.02 -12.99
CA ASN A 53 1.13 0.88 -12.44
C ASN A 53 0.39 0.23 -11.26
N MET A 54 0.03 -1.05 -11.36
CA MET A 54 -0.62 -1.75 -10.24
C MET A 54 0.35 -1.99 -9.10
N TYR A 55 1.62 -2.28 -9.39
CA TYR A 55 2.63 -2.38 -8.35
C TYR A 55 2.74 -1.06 -7.61
N GLY A 56 2.88 0.07 -8.31
CA GLY A 56 2.93 1.40 -7.68
C GLY A 56 1.70 1.69 -6.82
N LEU A 57 0.50 1.35 -7.30
CA LEU A 57 -0.74 1.51 -6.53
C LEU A 57 -0.70 0.72 -5.22
N PHE A 58 -0.43 -0.58 -5.28
CA PHE A 58 -0.54 -1.47 -4.12
C PHE A 58 0.67 -1.43 -3.18
N TYR A 59 1.86 -1.19 -3.70
CA TYR A 59 3.11 -1.21 -2.94
C TYR A 59 3.55 0.17 -2.48
N ASP A 60 3.45 1.18 -3.35
CA ASP A 60 3.97 2.51 -3.04
C ASP A 60 2.88 3.37 -2.38
N CYS A 61 1.61 3.22 -2.81
CA CYS A 61 0.52 4.09 -2.37
C CYS A 61 -0.44 3.46 -1.34
N MET A 62 -0.68 2.15 -1.39
CA MET A 62 -1.59 1.45 -0.46
C MET A 62 -0.96 0.28 0.33
N PRO A 63 0.31 0.34 0.76
CA PRO A 63 0.98 -0.81 1.36
C PRO A 63 0.33 -1.31 2.65
N TYR A 64 -0.36 -0.47 3.43
CA TYR A 64 -1.08 -0.87 4.65
C TYR A 64 -2.35 -1.71 4.38
N ILE A 65 -2.77 -1.87 3.12
CA ILE A 65 -3.77 -2.88 2.74
C ILE A 65 -3.23 -4.27 3.03
N PHE A 66 -1.95 -4.49 2.77
CA PHE A 66 -1.30 -5.78 2.87
C PHE A 66 -0.30 -5.82 4.02
N ARG A 67 -0.25 -6.94 4.75
CA ARG A 67 0.80 -7.15 5.77
C ARG A 67 2.17 -7.54 5.16
N VAL A 68 2.36 -7.41 3.85
CA VAL A 68 3.35 -8.21 3.10
C VAL A 68 4.79 -7.68 3.24
N HIS A 69 5.02 -6.53 3.86
CA HIS A 69 6.37 -5.98 4.09
C HIS A 69 7.04 -6.35 5.42
N ASN A 70 6.60 -7.43 6.09
CA ASN A 70 7.19 -7.97 7.34
C ASN A 70 8.72 -8.19 7.35
N LYS A 71 9.45 -8.14 6.22
CA LYS A 71 10.89 -8.40 6.20
C LYS A 71 11.77 -7.21 6.61
N TYR A 72 11.24 -5.98 6.51
CA TYR A 72 11.95 -4.74 6.92
C TYR A 72 11.23 -3.99 8.04
N GLN A 73 10.12 -4.54 8.55
CA GLN A 73 9.38 -3.94 9.65
C GLN A 73 10.10 -4.16 10.97
N TYR A 74 10.15 -3.11 11.78
CA TYR A 74 10.45 -3.25 13.19
C TYR A 74 9.38 -4.13 13.85
N LYS A 75 9.76 -5.36 14.24
CA LYS A 75 8.91 -6.35 14.94
C LYS A 75 8.12 -5.76 16.12
N ALA A 76 8.59 -4.66 16.70
CA ALA A 76 7.96 -3.98 17.84
C ALA A 76 6.52 -3.52 17.57
N TYR A 77 6.15 -3.21 16.32
CA TYR A 77 4.81 -2.71 15.97
C TYR A 77 3.88 -3.79 15.41
N ASP A 78 4.42 -4.97 15.08
CA ASP A 78 3.74 -6.03 14.33
C ASP A 78 2.56 -6.65 15.12
N ASN A 79 2.55 -6.45 16.45
CA ASN A 79 1.46 -6.87 17.35
C ASN A 79 0.39 -5.79 17.56
N GLN A 80 0.64 -4.54 17.15
CA GLN A 80 -0.23 -3.39 17.42
C GLN A 80 -0.95 -2.87 16.19
N THR A 81 -0.54 -3.28 14.99
CA THR A 81 -1.09 -2.79 13.73
C THR A 81 -1.63 -3.94 12.89
N ARG A 82 -2.85 -3.75 12.39
CA ARG A 82 -3.55 -4.69 11.52
C ARG A 82 -3.49 -4.18 10.09
N SER A 83 -3.55 -5.07 9.10
CA SER A 83 -3.72 -4.63 7.71
C SER A 83 -5.18 -4.25 7.46
N LEU A 84 -5.45 -3.34 6.53
CA LEU A 84 -6.84 -3.01 6.15
C LEU A 84 -7.61 -4.25 5.70
N LEU A 85 -6.97 -5.16 4.96
CA LEU A 85 -7.59 -6.41 4.55
C LEU A 85 -8.04 -7.28 5.74
N SER A 86 -7.29 -7.26 6.85
CA SER A 86 -7.66 -7.99 8.07
C SER A 86 -8.83 -7.31 8.79
N ILE A 87 -8.88 -5.97 8.77
CA ILE A 87 -10.00 -5.19 9.32
C ILE A 87 -11.27 -5.48 8.52
N MET A 88 -11.17 -5.53 7.19
CA MET A 88 -12.28 -5.89 6.29
C MET A 88 -12.83 -7.29 6.57
N LEU A 89 -11.94 -8.27 6.75
CA LEU A 89 -12.35 -9.65 7.03
C LEU A 89 -13.11 -9.77 8.35
N ASP A 90 -12.57 -9.23 9.44
CA ASP A 90 -13.17 -9.34 10.77
C ASP A 90 -14.51 -8.62 10.87
N ASN A 91 -14.70 -7.61 10.03
CA ASN A 91 -15.95 -6.88 9.93
C ASN A 91 -16.94 -7.50 8.94
N GLY A 92 -16.62 -8.64 8.32
CA GLY A 92 -17.48 -9.26 7.31
C GLY A 92 -17.68 -8.40 6.06
N ALA A 93 -16.77 -7.45 5.80
CA ALA A 93 -16.78 -6.62 4.60
C ALA A 93 -16.27 -7.39 3.37
N ILE A 94 -15.48 -8.44 3.59
CA ILE A 94 -15.02 -9.38 2.58
C ILE A 94 -15.08 -10.81 3.13
N SER A 95 -15.17 -11.79 2.24
CA SER A 95 -15.09 -13.20 2.62
C SER A 95 -13.65 -13.65 2.89
N ARG A 96 -13.48 -14.82 3.51
CA ARG A 96 -12.17 -15.48 3.61
C ARG A 96 -11.54 -15.78 2.25
N ASN A 97 -12.37 -16.05 1.24
CA ASN A 97 -11.89 -16.32 -0.10
C ASN A 97 -11.34 -15.04 -0.75
N ASP A 98 -12.05 -13.92 -0.60
CA ASP A 98 -11.59 -12.61 -1.08
C ASP A 98 -10.28 -12.20 -0.41
N PHE A 99 -10.20 -12.34 0.92
CA PHE A 99 -8.97 -12.09 1.67
C PHE A 99 -7.78 -12.87 1.10
N ARG A 100 -7.96 -14.17 0.83
CA ARG A 100 -6.91 -15.03 0.26
C ARG A 100 -6.57 -14.61 -1.17
N ASN A 101 -7.57 -14.35 -2.01
CA ASN A 101 -7.37 -14.00 -3.41
C ASN A 101 -6.63 -12.67 -3.56
N ILE A 102 -7.05 -11.64 -2.82
CA ILE A 102 -6.40 -10.32 -2.78
C ILE A 102 -4.95 -10.45 -2.26
N GLY A 103 -4.72 -11.24 -1.21
CA GLY A 103 -3.38 -11.49 -0.69
C GLY A 103 -2.47 -12.25 -1.67
N ASN A 104 -3.01 -13.23 -2.40
CA ASN A 104 -2.27 -13.97 -3.42
C ASN A 104 -1.96 -13.12 -4.65
N TYR A 105 -2.91 -12.29 -5.08
CA TYR A 105 -2.72 -11.32 -6.15
C TYR A 105 -1.54 -10.38 -5.85
N SER A 106 -1.47 -9.81 -4.64
CA SER A 106 -0.35 -8.94 -4.23
C SER A 106 1.01 -9.65 -4.33
N LYS A 107 1.10 -10.90 -3.85
CA LYS A 107 2.33 -11.71 -3.96
C LYS A 107 2.71 -12.00 -5.42
N ALA A 108 1.72 -12.31 -6.25
CA ALA A 108 1.92 -12.58 -7.68
C ALA A 108 2.35 -11.32 -8.44
N LEU A 109 1.78 -10.17 -8.10
CA LEU A 109 2.15 -8.87 -8.67
C LEU A 109 3.62 -8.50 -8.37
N THR A 110 4.11 -8.79 -7.15
CA THR A 110 5.54 -8.63 -6.84
C THR A 110 6.41 -9.51 -7.73
N GLU A 111 5.98 -10.76 -7.95
CA GLU A 111 6.71 -11.70 -8.79
C GLU A 111 6.76 -11.20 -10.25
N LEU A 112 5.64 -10.77 -10.83
CA LEU A 112 5.60 -10.16 -12.18
C LEU A 112 6.51 -8.94 -12.29
N ARG A 113 6.45 -8.04 -11.31
CA ARG A 113 7.32 -6.86 -11.27
C ARG A 113 8.79 -7.25 -11.14
N GLY A 114 9.11 -8.32 -10.41
CA GLY A 114 10.46 -8.87 -10.31
C GLY A 114 10.97 -9.44 -11.63
N ILE A 115 10.10 -10.13 -12.38
CA ILE A 115 10.43 -10.63 -13.74
C ILE A 115 10.88 -9.48 -14.62
N TYR A 116 10.08 -8.42 -14.69
CA TYR A 116 10.36 -7.26 -15.54
C TYR A 116 11.53 -6.39 -15.04
N CYS A 117 11.49 -5.93 -13.78
CA CYS A 117 12.46 -4.95 -13.28
C CYS A 117 13.84 -5.53 -12.96
N HIS A 118 13.96 -6.83 -12.77
CA HIS A 118 15.21 -7.48 -12.39
C HIS A 118 15.68 -8.52 -13.41
N ASN A 119 15.06 -8.58 -14.60
CA ASN A 119 15.36 -9.54 -15.65
C ASN A 119 15.48 -10.97 -15.11
N LYS A 120 14.50 -11.35 -14.28
CA LYS A 120 14.58 -12.57 -13.48
C LYS A 120 14.74 -13.79 -14.41
N PRO A 121 15.73 -14.67 -14.18
CA PRO A 121 15.91 -15.85 -15.02
C PRO A 121 14.67 -16.77 -14.97
N PRO A 122 14.26 -17.36 -16.10
CA PRO A 122 13.06 -18.22 -16.19
C PRO A 122 12.99 -19.31 -15.11
N GLU A 123 14.11 -19.97 -14.84
CA GLU A 123 14.25 -21.04 -13.83
C GLU A 123 14.02 -20.57 -12.39
N THR A 124 14.09 -19.26 -12.13
CA THR A 124 13.85 -18.68 -10.81
C THR A 124 12.45 -18.09 -10.65
N ILE A 125 11.65 -18.06 -11.71
CA ILE A 125 10.28 -17.55 -11.69
C ILE A 125 9.44 -18.46 -10.79
N ALA A 126 8.77 -17.86 -9.81
CA ALA A 126 7.90 -18.58 -8.88
C ALA A 126 6.52 -18.82 -9.52
N ILE A 127 6.44 -19.74 -10.48
CA ILE A 127 5.21 -20.06 -11.23
C ILE A 127 4.02 -20.38 -10.31
N ALA A 128 4.26 -21.08 -9.19
CA ALA A 128 3.22 -21.34 -8.20
C ALA A 128 2.57 -20.05 -7.66
N LYS A 129 3.35 -19.00 -7.39
CA LYS A 129 2.81 -17.71 -6.93
C LYS A 129 1.97 -17.04 -8.01
N LEU A 130 2.44 -17.07 -9.26
CA LEU A 130 1.70 -16.51 -10.39
C LEU A 130 0.38 -17.24 -10.60
N ARG A 131 0.39 -18.58 -10.48
CA ARG A 131 -0.83 -19.39 -10.53
C ARG A 131 -1.80 -19.10 -9.40
N ASP A 132 -1.29 -18.93 -8.18
CA ASP A 132 -2.15 -18.68 -7.01
C ASP A 132 -2.81 -17.29 -7.05
N GLY A 133 -2.18 -16.30 -7.67
CA GLY A 133 -2.68 -14.92 -7.76
C GLY A 133 -3.39 -14.57 -9.07
N PHE A 134 -2.95 -15.13 -10.19
CA PHE A 134 -3.54 -14.89 -11.51
C PHE A 134 -4.27 -16.11 -12.07
N GLY A 135 -4.20 -17.30 -11.49
CA GLY A 135 -4.88 -18.49 -12.05
C GLY A 135 -4.09 -19.17 -13.17
N SER A 136 -4.77 -19.83 -14.10
CA SER A 136 -4.17 -20.83 -15.00
C SER A 136 -3.45 -20.29 -16.24
N PHE A 137 -3.18 -18.99 -16.35
CA PHE A 137 -2.38 -18.46 -17.46
C PHE A 137 -0.96 -19.04 -17.41
N ASP A 138 -0.44 -19.48 -18.54
CA ASP A 138 0.88 -20.11 -18.59
C ASP A 138 2.01 -19.08 -18.64
N TRP A 139 2.43 -18.65 -17.46
CA TRP A 139 3.55 -17.72 -17.29
C TRP A 139 4.92 -18.36 -17.54
N SER A 140 5.00 -19.69 -17.69
CA SER A 140 6.27 -20.39 -17.86
C SER A 140 6.90 -20.17 -19.24
N LEU A 141 6.08 -19.78 -20.21
CA LEU A 141 6.51 -19.47 -21.58
C LEU A 141 7.26 -18.12 -21.71
N TYR A 142 7.32 -17.33 -20.64
CA TYR A 142 8.01 -16.04 -20.67
C TYR A 142 9.53 -16.21 -20.55
N HIS A 143 10.27 -15.75 -21.57
CA HIS A 143 11.73 -15.73 -21.58
C HIS A 143 12.27 -14.39 -22.09
N HIS A 144 13.12 -13.74 -21.29
CA HIS A 144 13.82 -12.50 -21.68
C HIS A 144 14.74 -12.71 -22.90
N ASN A 145 15.39 -13.87 -22.99
CA ASN A 145 16.29 -14.22 -24.09
C ASN A 145 15.57 -15.10 -25.11
N ARG A 146 15.05 -14.49 -26.18
CA ARG A 146 14.24 -15.12 -27.24
C ARG A 146 15.00 -16.09 -28.18
N ASN A 147 16.20 -16.54 -27.83
CA ASN A 147 17.05 -17.27 -28.78
C ASN A 147 16.72 -18.77 -28.94
N SER A 148 15.73 -19.32 -28.22
CA SER A 148 15.50 -20.78 -28.24
C SER A 148 14.07 -21.29 -28.01
N ALA A 149 13.07 -20.42 -27.83
CA ALA A 149 11.70 -20.88 -27.58
C ALA A 149 10.96 -21.15 -28.90
N THR A 150 10.43 -22.37 -29.06
CA THR A 150 9.55 -22.77 -30.17
C THR A 150 8.15 -22.16 -30.06
N GLU A 151 7.75 -21.69 -28.87
CA GLU A 151 6.48 -21.02 -28.60
C GLU A 151 6.72 -19.57 -28.17
N THR A 152 5.95 -18.64 -28.75
CA THR A 152 6.03 -17.22 -28.43
C THR A 152 5.05 -16.88 -27.30
N PHE A 153 5.54 -16.24 -26.24
CA PHE A 153 4.70 -15.69 -25.18
C PHE A 153 3.67 -14.68 -25.75
N ASP A 154 2.38 -14.95 -25.55
CA ASP A 154 1.30 -14.08 -26.00
C ASP A 154 1.04 -12.96 -24.99
N PHE A 155 1.66 -11.81 -25.24
CA PHE A 155 1.52 -10.62 -24.41
C PHE A 155 0.10 -10.03 -24.40
N ASP A 156 -0.70 -10.23 -25.45
CA ASP A 156 -2.07 -9.73 -25.49
C ASP A 156 -2.98 -10.59 -24.62
N ALA A 157 -2.86 -11.91 -24.72
CA ALA A 157 -3.54 -12.83 -23.82
C ALA A 157 -3.13 -12.58 -22.35
N ALA A 158 -1.83 -12.40 -22.08
CA ALA A 158 -1.32 -12.08 -20.75
C ALA A 158 -1.91 -10.77 -20.20
N PHE A 159 -1.95 -9.72 -21.03
CA PHE A 159 -2.51 -8.41 -20.64
C PHE A 159 -4.01 -8.48 -20.36
N ASN A 160 -4.78 -9.15 -21.22
CA ASN A 160 -6.23 -9.30 -21.03
C ASN A 160 -6.54 -10.08 -19.75
N HIS A 161 -5.77 -11.16 -19.51
CA HIS A 161 -5.89 -11.97 -18.32
C HIS A 161 -5.53 -11.17 -17.06
N PHE A 162 -4.39 -10.48 -17.07
CA PHE A 162 -3.95 -9.59 -15.99
C PHE A 162 -5.01 -8.53 -15.67
N SER A 163 -5.57 -7.88 -16.70
CA SER A 163 -6.58 -6.84 -16.56
C SER A 163 -7.90 -7.37 -15.98
N SER A 164 -8.31 -8.58 -16.37
CA SER A 164 -9.49 -9.25 -15.82
C SER A 164 -9.32 -9.52 -14.33
N VAL A 165 -8.23 -10.19 -13.94
CA VAL A 165 -7.96 -10.50 -12.52
C VAL A 165 -7.82 -9.23 -11.70
N THR A 166 -7.10 -8.22 -12.22
CA THR A 166 -6.98 -6.91 -11.55
C THR A 166 -8.35 -6.26 -11.33
N SER A 167 -9.27 -6.39 -12.29
CA SER A 167 -10.63 -5.82 -12.18
C SER A 167 -11.39 -6.43 -11.02
N GLU A 168 -11.34 -7.75 -10.90
CA GLU A 168 -12.01 -8.50 -9.84
C GLU A 168 -11.44 -8.13 -8.45
N ILE A 169 -10.10 -8.04 -8.34
CA ILE A 169 -9.43 -7.67 -7.10
C ILE A 169 -9.78 -6.24 -6.68
N MET A 170 -9.73 -5.30 -7.61
CA MET A 170 -10.10 -3.91 -7.33
C MET A 170 -11.57 -3.81 -6.93
N HIS A 171 -12.47 -4.52 -7.64
CA HIS A 171 -13.88 -4.54 -7.28
C HIS A 171 -14.11 -5.05 -5.85
N GLY A 172 -13.50 -6.18 -5.48
CA GLY A 172 -13.59 -6.73 -4.12
C GLY A 172 -13.08 -5.78 -3.04
N LEU A 173 -11.97 -5.08 -3.32
CA LEU A 173 -11.43 -4.06 -2.42
C LEU A 173 -12.38 -2.87 -2.25
N VAL A 174 -12.88 -2.30 -3.35
CA VAL A 174 -13.79 -1.15 -3.32
C VAL A 174 -15.09 -1.49 -2.61
N SER A 175 -15.70 -2.63 -2.94
CA SER A 175 -16.93 -3.08 -2.29
C SER A 175 -16.73 -3.32 -0.81
N GLY A 176 -15.63 -3.93 -0.38
CA GLY A 176 -15.37 -4.10 1.04
C GLY A 176 -15.13 -2.77 1.77
N ILE A 177 -14.48 -1.80 1.14
CA ILE A 177 -14.32 -0.46 1.70
C ILE A 177 -15.69 0.21 1.88
N GLN A 178 -16.56 0.14 0.87
CA GLN A 178 -17.92 0.66 0.95
C GLN A 178 -18.72 0.02 2.10
N VAL A 179 -18.58 -1.29 2.32
CA VAL A 179 -19.21 -1.97 3.46
C VAL A 179 -18.68 -1.42 4.79
N LEU A 180 -17.36 -1.26 4.96
CA LEU A 180 -16.79 -0.65 6.17
C LEU A 180 -17.33 0.76 6.41
N ILE A 181 -17.43 1.58 5.37
CA ILE A 181 -17.94 2.94 5.45
C ILE A 181 -19.41 2.95 5.88
N SER A 182 -20.23 2.05 5.31
CA SER A 182 -21.65 1.96 5.63
C SER A 182 -21.93 1.67 7.11
N LYS A 183 -20.98 1.02 7.81
CA LYS A 183 -21.10 0.73 9.23
C LYS A 183 -20.99 1.96 10.12
N LYS A 184 -20.28 3.02 9.67
CA LYS A 184 -20.04 4.26 10.43
C LYS A 184 -19.51 4.01 11.86
N ASP A 185 -18.71 2.96 12.02
CA ASP A 185 -18.19 2.55 13.32
C ASP A 185 -16.84 3.22 13.60
N ALA A 186 -16.77 4.00 14.67
CA ALA A 186 -15.56 4.71 15.07
C ALA A 186 -14.37 3.75 15.31
N SER A 187 -14.63 2.53 15.80
CA SER A 187 -13.57 1.53 16.01
C SER A 187 -12.91 1.09 14.70
N ILE A 188 -13.66 1.02 13.59
CA ILE A 188 -13.12 0.68 12.27
C ILE A 188 -12.19 1.79 11.79
N ILE A 189 -12.60 3.04 11.98
CA ILE A 189 -11.81 4.23 11.63
C ILE A 189 -10.50 4.22 12.42
N THR A 190 -10.56 3.99 13.72
CA THR A 190 -9.38 3.88 14.58
C THR A 190 -8.41 2.79 14.11
N GLU A 191 -8.91 1.58 13.83
CA GLU A 191 -8.05 0.47 13.39
C GLU A 191 -7.43 0.72 12.01
N TRP A 192 -8.16 1.35 11.09
CA TRP A 192 -7.63 1.72 9.78
C TRP A 192 -6.50 2.74 9.93
N HIS A 193 -6.69 3.79 10.72
CA HIS A 193 -5.62 4.74 10.98
C HIS A 193 -4.38 4.12 11.62
N LYS A 194 -4.55 3.18 12.55
CA LYS A 194 -3.41 2.40 13.09
C LYS A 194 -2.67 1.64 11.99
N ALA A 195 -3.37 1.09 11.00
CA ALA A 195 -2.74 0.43 9.84
C ALA A 195 -1.87 1.43 9.04
N LEU A 196 -2.42 2.61 8.74
CA LEU A 196 -1.75 3.66 7.99
C LEU A 196 -0.50 4.19 8.70
N ILE A 197 -0.64 4.58 9.98
CA ILE A 197 0.46 5.08 10.83
C ILE A 197 1.50 3.98 11.03
N GLY A 198 1.06 2.75 11.25
CA GLY A 198 1.92 1.58 11.41
C GLY A 198 2.87 1.40 10.23
N TRP A 199 2.34 1.48 9.01
CA TRP A 199 3.17 1.45 7.80
C TRP A 199 4.15 2.64 7.74
N TYR A 200 3.68 3.86 8.02
CA TYR A 200 4.52 5.05 7.98
C TYR A 200 5.72 4.96 8.91
N LEU A 201 5.50 4.57 10.17
CA LEU A 201 6.55 4.40 11.18
C LEU A 201 7.59 3.33 10.78
N GLN A 202 7.21 2.41 9.90
CA GLN A 202 8.07 1.33 9.42
C GLN A 202 8.78 1.70 8.11
N ALA A 203 8.23 2.59 7.28
CA ALA A 203 8.81 2.99 6.00
C ALA A 203 10.03 3.91 6.18
N ASP A 204 11.24 3.35 6.05
CA ASP A 204 12.51 4.12 6.18
C ASP A 204 12.54 5.31 5.21
N GLU A 205 12.21 5.09 3.93
CA GLU A 205 12.28 6.13 2.91
C GLU A 205 11.39 7.34 3.22
N ILE A 206 10.17 7.07 3.69
CA ILE A 206 9.21 8.12 4.02
C ILE A 206 9.68 8.89 5.25
N ARG A 207 10.15 8.17 6.29
CA ARG A 207 10.78 8.81 7.46
C ARG A 207 11.95 9.70 7.07
N PHE A 208 12.85 9.21 6.21
CA PHE A 208 13.99 10.00 5.74
C PHE A 208 13.57 11.25 4.97
N ARG A 209 12.59 11.14 4.05
CA ARG A 209 12.08 12.28 3.28
C ARG A 209 11.47 13.33 4.19
N SER A 210 10.61 12.93 5.11
CA SER A 210 9.93 13.86 6.00
C SER A 210 10.88 14.50 7.02
N ILE A 211 11.90 13.80 7.51
CA ILE A 211 13.00 14.40 8.30
C ILE A 211 13.75 15.46 7.48
N ASN A 212 14.05 15.19 6.22
CA ASN A 212 14.72 16.16 5.35
C ASN A 212 13.85 17.39 5.09
N THR A 213 12.53 17.22 4.94
CA THR A 213 11.58 18.33 4.87
C THR A 213 11.61 19.16 6.15
N LEU A 214 11.51 18.55 7.33
CA LEU A 214 11.59 19.27 8.61
C LEU A 214 12.90 20.02 8.79
N ARG A 215 14.03 19.44 8.37
CA ARG A 215 15.33 20.14 8.37
C ARG A 215 15.31 21.39 7.48
N SER A 216 14.69 21.29 6.30
CA SER A 216 14.61 22.40 5.37
C SER A 216 13.70 23.53 5.87
N VAL A 217 12.62 23.19 6.58
CA VAL A 217 11.64 24.14 7.13
C VAL A 217 12.16 24.79 8.42
N HIS A 218 12.70 24.01 9.34
CA HIS A 218 13.05 24.47 10.69
C HIS A 218 14.53 24.79 10.89
N GLY A 219 15.38 24.55 9.89
CA GLY A 219 16.82 24.86 9.95
C GLY A 219 17.62 24.09 11.00
N ARG A 220 17.04 23.04 11.60
CA ARG A 220 17.67 22.27 12.70
C ARG A 220 18.48 21.08 12.17
N GLN A 221 19.75 20.97 12.58
CA GLN A 221 20.62 19.82 12.29
C GLN A 221 20.33 18.65 13.25
N PHE A 222 19.31 17.85 12.95
CA PHE A 222 19.13 16.57 13.66
C PHE A 222 19.86 15.46 12.92
N SER A 223 20.59 14.58 13.62
CA SER A 223 21.17 13.35 13.05
C SER A 223 20.08 12.27 12.87
N PRO A 224 19.96 11.60 11.69
CA PRO A 224 18.90 10.62 11.45
C PRO A 224 18.91 9.42 12.42
N ARG A 225 20.08 9.09 12.99
CA ARG A 225 20.27 7.93 13.87
C ARG A 225 19.95 8.22 15.34
N GLU A 226 20.04 9.47 15.80
CA GLU A 226 19.89 9.79 17.23
C GLU A 226 18.43 9.98 17.66
N ILE A 227 17.57 10.49 16.77
CA ILE A 227 16.15 10.69 17.08
C ILE A 227 15.39 9.36 17.19
N ILE A 228 15.65 8.41 16.29
CA ILE A 228 14.81 7.21 16.10
C ILE A 228 15.40 5.98 16.78
N ASP A 229 16.72 5.86 16.94
CA ASP A 229 17.31 4.55 17.25
C ASP A 229 17.61 4.34 18.74
N GLN A 230 17.77 5.41 19.53
CA GLN A 230 17.97 5.28 20.99
C GLN A 230 16.68 5.49 21.79
N LYS A 231 15.89 6.52 21.49
CA LYS A 231 14.68 6.87 22.26
C LYS A 231 13.54 5.87 22.00
N LEU A 232 13.26 5.63 20.72
CA LEU A 232 12.23 4.70 20.25
C LEU A 232 12.56 3.24 20.60
N LYS A 233 13.83 2.79 20.54
CA LYS A 233 14.20 1.42 20.97
C LYS A 233 14.14 1.21 22.49
N VAL A 234 14.38 2.25 23.30
CA VAL A 234 14.31 2.18 24.76
C VAL A 234 12.85 2.21 25.24
N ASP A 235 12.03 3.10 24.68
CA ASP A 235 10.61 3.22 25.04
C ASP A 235 9.81 1.98 24.60
N LEU A 236 10.17 1.36 23.47
CA LEU A 236 9.51 0.15 22.98
C LEU A 236 9.99 -1.16 23.66
N ARG A 237 11.23 -1.24 24.16
CA ARG A 237 11.75 -2.46 24.83
C ARG A 237 11.23 -2.64 26.25
N ASN A 238 10.84 -1.57 26.92
CA ASN A 238 10.48 -1.61 28.33
C ASN A 238 8.99 -1.87 28.59
N GLY A 239 8.15 -1.97 27.56
CA GLY A 239 6.70 -2.15 27.74
C GLY A 239 6.06 -1.04 28.61
N GLN A 240 6.76 0.09 28.77
CA GLN A 240 6.29 1.23 29.53
C GLN A 240 5.71 2.25 28.55
N HIS A 241 4.40 2.41 28.68
CA HIS A 241 3.44 3.18 27.89
C HIS A 241 3.70 4.69 27.74
N TYR A 242 4.94 5.16 27.79
CA TYR A 242 5.20 6.59 27.87
C TYR A 242 6.40 6.94 26.98
N PHE A 243 6.12 7.37 25.74
CA PHE A 243 7.01 8.31 25.04
C PHE A 243 7.26 9.51 25.97
N ARG A 244 8.29 10.34 25.77
CA ARG A 244 8.65 11.45 26.69
C ARG A 244 7.57 12.52 26.99
N CYS A 245 6.34 12.36 26.48
CA CYS A 245 5.12 13.12 26.75
C CYS A 245 3.96 12.27 27.33
N GLY A 246 4.16 10.98 27.54
CA GLY A 246 3.20 10.05 28.11
C GLY A 246 2.08 9.55 27.20
N LEU A 247 2.29 9.67 25.90
CA LEU A 247 1.33 9.31 24.86
C LEU A 247 1.66 7.93 24.30
N SER A 248 0.68 7.01 24.28
CA SER A 248 0.72 5.76 23.52
C SER A 248 0.54 6.02 22.01
N VAL A 249 0.72 5.01 21.15
CA VAL A 249 0.38 5.10 19.71
C VAL A 249 -1.08 5.52 19.51
N LEU A 250 -1.96 5.17 20.47
CA LEU A 250 -3.35 5.60 20.48
C LEU A 250 -3.48 7.08 20.84
N ASP A 251 -2.72 7.59 21.81
CA ASP A 251 -2.79 8.99 22.19
C ASP A 251 -2.19 9.92 21.11
N LEU A 252 -1.11 9.48 20.46
CA LEU A 252 -0.56 10.12 19.25
C LEU A 252 -1.57 10.16 18.11
N PHE A 253 -2.39 9.11 18.00
CA PHE A 253 -3.46 9.02 17.02
C PHE A 253 -4.61 10.00 17.33
N HIS A 254 -5.05 10.07 18.59
CA HIS A 254 -6.08 11.04 19.00
C HIS A 254 -5.63 12.48 18.74
N GLU A 255 -4.36 12.82 19.01
CA GLU A 255 -3.84 14.16 18.76
C GLU A 255 -3.78 14.51 17.27
N VAL A 256 -3.39 13.56 16.41
CA VAL A 256 -3.38 13.75 14.96
C VAL A 256 -4.80 13.88 14.41
N VAL A 257 -5.74 13.03 14.86
CA VAL A 257 -7.15 13.10 14.46
C VAL A 257 -7.79 14.41 14.90
N ASP A 258 -7.64 14.78 16.17
CA ASP A 258 -8.20 16.03 16.72
C ASP A 258 -7.70 17.25 15.93
N ARG A 259 -6.42 17.28 15.54
CA ARG A 259 -5.87 18.35 14.71
C ARG A 259 -6.39 18.33 13.28
N MET A 260 -6.53 17.16 12.67
CA MET A 260 -7.07 17.04 11.31
C MET A 260 -8.56 17.40 11.25
N ASP A 261 -9.33 17.08 12.28
CA ASP A 261 -10.73 17.48 12.42
C ASP A 261 -10.85 18.99 12.67
N THR A 262 -9.90 19.57 13.42
CA THR A 262 -9.82 21.03 13.65
C THR A 262 -9.37 21.80 12.42
N PHE A 263 -8.53 21.21 11.56
CA PHE A 263 -7.99 21.82 10.35
C PHE A 263 -8.11 20.88 9.14
N PRO A 264 -9.31 20.73 8.54
CA PRO A 264 -9.51 19.82 7.41
C PRO A 264 -8.66 20.17 6.18
N SER A 265 -8.20 21.42 6.05
CA SER A 265 -7.28 21.86 5.01
C SER A 265 -5.87 21.26 5.13
N LEU A 266 -5.51 20.73 6.31
CA LEU A 266 -4.23 20.05 6.57
C LEU A 266 -4.26 18.56 6.22
N ALA A 267 -5.36 18.06 5.64
CA ALA A 267 -5.53 16.65 5.25
C ALA A 267 -4.74 16.25 3.98
N HIS A 268 -3.62 16.92 3.70
CA HIS A 268 -2.67 16.44 2.71
C HIS A 268 -1.72 15.45 3.38
N PRO A 269 -1.40 14.28 2.77
CA PRO A 269 -0.57 13.27 3.43
C PRO A 269 0.69 13.88 4.07
N HIS A 270 1.42 14.70 3.33
CA HIS A 270 2.65 15.34 3.83
C HIS A 270 2.48 16.23 5.07
N GLU A 271 1.33 16.90 5.27
CA GLU A 271 1.10 17.82 6.38
C GLU A 271 0.66 17.08 7.65
N VAL A 272 -0.21 16.08 7.51
CA VAL A 272 -0.54 15.10 8.56
C VAL A 272 0.73 14.48 9.14
N TRP A 273 1.69 14.18 8.27
CA TRP A 273 2.93 13.54 8.67
C TRP A 273 3.95 14.50 9.26
N ASN A 274 3.93 15.79 8.90
CA ASN A 274 4.72 16.80 9.60
C ASN A 274 4.27 16.92 11.06
N ILE A 275 2.95 16.86 11.33
CA ILE A 275 2.40 16.84 12.69
C ILE A 275 2.90 15.61 13.46
N VAL A 276 2.78 14.41 12.87
CA VAL A 276 3.28 13.17 13.48
C VAL A 276 4.77 13.26 13.83
N LEU A 277 5.59 13.88 12.99
CA LEU A 277 7.03 13.97 13.25
C LEU A 277 7.41 15.12 14.20
N GLU A 278 6.73 16.26 14.14
CA GLU A 278 6.94 17.37 15.07
C GLU A 278 6.57 16.98 16.49
N ASP A 279 5.47 16.24 16.69
CA ASP A 279 4.98 15.91 18.02
C ASP A 279 5.55 14.58 18.59
N ILE A 280 6.03 13.65 17.74
CA ILE A 280 6.64 12.37 18.20
C ILE A 280 8.17 12.46 18.30
N LEU A 281 8.82 13.20 17.40
CA LEU A 281 10.28 13.12 17.23
C LEU A 281 11.05 14.34 17.75
N LEU A 282 10.41 15.51 17.90
CA LEU A 282 11.00 16.70 18.54
C LEU A 282 10.62 16.80 20.02
#